data_AF-A0A956SW88-F1
#
_entry.id   AF-A0A956SW88-F1
#
_cell.length_a   1.000
_cell.length_b   1.000
_cell.length_c   1.000
_cell.angle_alpha   90.00
_cell.angle_beta   90.00
_cell.angle_gamma   90.00
#
_symmetry.space_group_name_H-M   'P 1'
#
loop_
_entity.id
_entity.type
_entity.pdbx_description
1 polymer ?
#
loop_
_entity_poly.entity_id
_entity_poly.type
_entity_poly.pdbx_seq_one_letter_code
_entity_poly.pdbx_strand_id
1 'polypeptide(L)'
;MGDLDHIEAQLAESARRRARRIRFVRDRLSRPDEMSARVAAGEPVRFNTLSLPGWLRLAELAGVPHIPAREILTVPTEAYFDLLDEKSSDAMGLIRQVPDLIRDGEVLRMEQVAPYAVKSARGRGRPLGNGLDPDGTFDLMDMRFVDTLMDLHEDQVRFLARPILPTRDLPGHWRGEDGSYPEEYRVIIDGGRIIGVTNYYPQTRMSPETHAGQMRAAVGIAARLVGFMAERDIAPFSPAFREDPEGPSFTLDLITREDGELFLLEGGPAAMRAAHPCCFLDEDHGVRGEPPLHGAAFSVTDPVLPLRGIGVDPDALPSLAGVTQPGPQDWAEPEADAPAP
;
A
#
# COMPACT_ATOMS: atom_id res chain seq x y z
N MET A 1 21.08 -35.28 16.51
CA MET A 1 21.97 -34.12 16.77
C MET A 1 22.13 -33.24 15.54
N GLY A 2 22.18 -33.77 14.30
CA GLY A 2 22.34 -32.93 13.10
C GLY A 2 21.15 -32.02 12.71
N ASP A 3 19.90 -32.37 13.05
CA ASP A 3 18.74 -31.59 12.60
C ASP A 3 18.52 -30.29 13.38
N LEU A 4 18.82 -30.26 14.68
CA LEU A 4 18.69 -29.05 15.51
C LEU A 4 19.75 -28.02 15.12
N ASP A 5 21.02 -28.43 15.00
CA ASP A 5 22.11 -27.55 14.57
C ASP A 5 21.83 -26.93 13.19
N HIS A 6 21.19 -27.68 12.29
CA HIS A 6 20.79 -27.18 10.97
C HIS A 6 19.69 -26.12 11.06
N ILE A 7 18.64 -26.35 11.86
CA ILE A 7 17.54 -25.39 12.07
C ILE A 7 18.08 -24.11 12.72
N GLU A 8 18.92 -24.23 13.75
CA GLU A 8 19.54 -23.07 14.41
C GLU A 8 20.39 -22.24 13.43
N ALA A 9 21.18 -22.92 12.58
CA ALA A 9 21.96 -22.24 11.55
C ALA A 9 21.08 -21.52 10.51
N GLN A 10 19.95 -22.12 10.11
CA GLN A 10 18.99 -21.49 9.19
C GLN A 10 18.32 -20.26 9.82
N LEU A 11 17.88 -20.36 11.08
CA LEU A 11 17.28 -19.23 11.81
C LEU A 11 18.28 -18.08 11.98
N ALA A 12 19.53 -18.39 12.34
CA ALA A 12 20.60 -17.40 12.47
C ALA A 12 20.91 -16.70 11.14
N GLU A 13 20.94 -17.42 10.01
CA GLU A 13 21.13 -16.80 8.70
C GLU A 13 19.93 -15.95 8.28
N SER A 14 18.71 -16.41 8.55
CA SER A 14 17.50 -15.63 8.31
C SER A 14 17.53 -14.30 9.09
N ALA A 15 17.90 -14.33 10.36
CA ALA A 15 18.06 -13.14 11.20
C ALA A 15 19.15 -12.19 10.65
N ARG A 16 20.32 -12.73 10.24
CA ARG A 16 21.37 -11.92 9.62
C ARG A 16 20.91 -11.26 8.32
N ARG A 17 20.18 -12.00 7.47
CA ARG A 17 19.62 -11.48 6.21
C ARG A 17 18.62 -10.36 6.47
N ARG A 18 17.72 -10.51 7.45
CA ARG A 18 16.79 -9.45 7.88
C ARG A 18 17.54 -8.23 8.39
N ALA A 19 18.50 -8.40 9.29
CA ALA A 19 19.28 -7.29 9.85
C ALA A 19 20.03 -6.48 8.77
N ARG A 20 20.57 -7.15 7.72
CA ARG A 20 21.18 -6.46 6.57
C ARG A 20 20.16 -5.62 5.79
N ARG A 21 18.99 -6.18 5.53
CA ARG A 21 17.89 -5.50 4.82
C ARG A 21 17.31 -4.32 5.59
N ILE A 22 17.12 -4.49 6.90
CA ILE A 22 16.71 -3.43 7.82
C ILE A 22 17.70 -2.28 7.82
N ARG A 23 19.00 -2.58 7.89
CA ARG A 23 20.04 -1.56 7.80
C ARG A 23 19.97 -0.80 6.47
N PHE A 24 19.83 -1.54 5.36
CA PHE A 24 19.68 -0.92 4.04
C PHE A 24 18.50 0.06 3.99
N VAL A 25 17.31 -0.36 4.44
CA VAL A 25 16.14 0.52 4.47
C VAL A 25 16.36 1.74 5.35
N ARG A 26 16.84 1.55 6.57
CA ARG A 26 17.09 2.65 7.51
C ARG A 26 18.10 3.67 6.98
N ASP A 27 19.14 3.22 6.29
CA ASP A 27 20.20 4.09 5.80
C ASP A 27 19.81 4.80 4.48
N ARG A 28 18.74 4.37 3.80
CA ARG A 28 18.33 4.86 2.47
C ARG A 28 16.98 5.56 2.45
N LEU A 29 16.04 5.11 3.28
CA LEU A 29 14.68 5.62 3.32
C LEU A 29 14.51 6.56 4.51
N SER A 30 13.78 7.64 4.26
CA SER A 30 13.33 8.60 5.25
C SER A 30 12.16 8.02 6.02
N ARG A 31 12.19 8.18 7.33
CA ARG A 31 11.03 7.88 8.17
C ARG A 31 9.96 8.96 8.00
N PRO A 32 8.67 8.65 8.25
CA PRO A 32 7.59 9.63 8.11
C PRO A 32 7.83 10.92 8.90
N ASP A 33 8.34 10.84 10.13
CA ASP A 33 8.65 11.99 10.97
C ASP A 33 9.82 12.85 10.46
N GLU A 34 10.72 12.27 9.66
CA GLU A 34 11.86 12.97 9.04
C GLU A 34 11.47 13.71 7.76
N MET A 35 10.41 13.27 7.07
CA MET A 35 10.04 13.77 5.73
C MET A 35 9.88 15.30 5.70
N SER A 36 9.27 15.90 6.72
CA SER A 36 9.05 17.35 6.71
C SER A 36 10.31 18.17 6.88
N ALA A 37 11.23 17.71 7.73
CA ALA A 37 12.51 18.39 7.93
C ALA A 37 13.33 18.35 6.62
N ARG A 38 13.35 17.19 5.96
CA ARG A 38 14.05 17.00 4.67
C ARG A 38 13.43 17.84 3.55
N VAL A 39 12.10 17.84 3.43
CA VAL A 39 11.39 18.68 2.45
C VAL A 39 11.65 20.17 2.70
N ALA A 40 11.67 20.61 3.96
CA ALA A 40 11.99 22.00 4.30
C ALA A 40 13.46 22.37 3.99
N ALA A 41 14.38 21.40 4.12
CA ALA A 41 15.79 21.55 3.77
C ALA A 41 16.05 21.44 2.25
N GLY A 42 15.05 21.04 1.45
CA GLY A 42 15.22 20.77 0.02
C GLY A 42 16.03 19.50 -0.26
N GLU A 43 16.08 18.57 0.69
CA GLU A 43 16.76 17.30 0.56
C GLU A 43 15.85 16.26 -0.13
N PRO A 44 16.39 15.39 -1.00
CA PRO A 44 15.63 14.28 -1.57
C PRO A 44 15.03 13.41 -0.47
N VAL A 45 13.79 12.98 -0.67
CA VAL A 45 13.09 12.05 0.23
C VAL A 45 12.78 10.77 -0.52
N ARG A 46 13.11 9.65 0.08
CA ARG A 46 12.66 8.32 -0.35
C ARG A 46 11.95 7.69 0.81
N PHE A 47 10.78 7.11 0.63
CA PHE A 47 10.06 6.44 1.73
C PHE A 47 9.51 5.10 1.28
N ASN A 48 9.21 4.22 2.22
CA ASN A 48 8.76 2.88 1.89
C ASN A 48 7.36 2.90 1.25
N THR A 49 7.22 2.39 0.03
CA THR A 49 5.96 2.33 -0.72
C THR A 49 4.87 1.52 0.00
N LEU A 50 5.24 0.64 0.93
CA LEU A 50 4.30 -0.14 1.73
C LEU A 50 3.97 0.52 3.09
N SER A 51 4.60 1.65 3.44
CA SER A 51 4.37 2.33 4.71
C SER A 51 3.15 3.26 4.63
N LEU A 52 2.05 2.88 5.29
CA LEU A 52 0.89 3.77 5.43
C LEU A 52 1.29 5.12 6.06
N PRO A 53 2.04 5.19 7.18
CA PRO A 53 2.51 6.46 7.73
C PRO A 53 3.25 7.35 6.73
N GLY A 54 4.09 6.77 5.86
CA GLY A 54 4.79 7.52 4.80
C GLY A 54 3.82 8.17 3.81
N TRP A 55 2.80 7.42 3.36
CA TRP A 55 1.76 7.96 2.47
C TRP A 55 0.90 9.03 3.12
N LEU A 56 0.51 8.84 4.38
CA LEU A 56 -0.28 9.84 5.11
C LEU A 56 0.52 11.12 5.32
N ARG A 57 1.82 11.01 5.61
CA ARG A 57 2.69 12.17 5.75
C ARG A 57 2.86 12.92 4.43
N LEU A 58 3.02 12.20 3.32
CA LEU A 58 3.04 12.82 1.99
C LEU A 58 1.74 13.59 1.72
N ALA A 59 0.59 13.00 2.03
CA ALA A 59 -0.70 13.64 1.83
C ALA A 59 -0.85 14.91 2.68
N GLU A 60 -0.43 14.86 3.94
CA GLU A 60 -0.41 16.02 4.82
C GLU A 60 0.45 17.16 4.27
N LEU A 61 1.69 16.83 3.85
CA LEU A 61 2.62 17.80 3.27
C LEU A 61 2.09 18.43 1.97
N ALA A 62 1.36 17.66 1.16
CA ALA A 62 0.76 18.10 -0.09
C ALA A 62 -0.60 18.79 0.08
N GLY A 63 -1.12 18.90 1.31
CA GLY A 63 -2.45 19.47 1.58
C GLY A 63 -3.60 18.64 0.97
N VAL A 64 -3.41 17.33 0.85
CA VAL A 64 -4.39 16.39 0.31
C VAL A 64 -5.25 15.80 1.44
N PRO A 65 -6.60 15.83 1.32
CA PRO A 65 -7.48 15.16 2.28
C PRO A 65 -7.15 13.67 2.39
N HIS A 66 -6.99 13.19 3.61
CA HIS A 66 -6.61 11.80 3.89
C HIS A 66 -7.21 11.34 5.22
N ILE A 67 -7.40 10.03 5.37
CA ILE A 67 -7.88 9.48 6.64
C ILE A 67 -6.67 9.33 7.59
N PRO A 68 -6.66 10.01 8.75
CA PRO A 68 -5.52 9.94 9.64
C PRO A 68 -5.33 8.52 10.21
N ALA A 69 -4.14 8.25 10.73
CA ALA A 69 -3.85 7.07 11.50
C ALA A 69 -3.15 7.47 12.80
N ARG A 70 -3.52 6.83 13.89
CA ARG A 70 -2.91 7.00 15.20
C ARG A 70 -2.10 5.76 15.52
N GLU A 71 -0.82 5.90 15.77
CA GLU A 71 -0.01 4.81 16.28
C GLU A 71 -0.52 4.39 17.67
N ILE A 72 -0.79 3.10 17.83
CA ILE A 72 -1.25 2.51 19.10
C ILE A 72 -0.17 1.66 19.75
N LEU A 73 0.63 0.95 18.96
CA LEU A 73 1.72 0.14 19.45
C LEU A 73 2.81 0.04 18.39
N THR A 74 4.06 0.12 18.84
CA THR A 74 5.24 -0.17 18.02
C THR A 74 6.11 -1.16 18.77
N VAL A 75 6.56 -2.20 18.07
CA VAL A 75 7.51 -3.19 18.61
C VAL A 75 8.67 -3.38 17.63
N PRO A 76 9.89 -3.69 18.13
CA PRO A 76 10.99 -4.04 17.24
C PRO A 76 10.64 -5.24 16.35
N THR A 77 10.97 -5.18 15.07
CA THR A 77 10.67 -6.24 14.11
C THR A 77 11.23 -7.60 14.54
N GLU A 78 12.44 -7.64 15.11
CA GLU A 78 13.02 -8.88 15.62
C GLU A 78 12.25 -9.44 16.83
N ALA A 79 11.70 -8.59 17.70
CA ALA A 79 10.88 -9.05 18.82
C ALA A 79 9.54 -9.65 18.36
N TYR A 80 8.99 -9.14 17.25
CA TYR A 80 7.83 -9.73 16.58
C TYR A 80 8.19 -11.08 15.94
N PHE A 81 9.36 -11.22 15.28
CA PHE A 81 9.78 -12.52 14.75
C PHE A 81 10.12 -13.55 15.84
N ASP A 82 10.72 -13.12 16.95
CA ASP A 82 10.95 -14.00 18.10
C ASP A 82 9.63 -14.55 18.66
N LEU A 83 8.56 -13.73 18.65
CA LEU A 83 7.22 -14.19 18.98
C LEU A 83 6.75 -15.30 18.01
N LEU A 84 6.94 -15.12 16.69
CA LEU A 84 6.51 -16.12 15.70
C LEU A 84 7.30 -17.44 15.81
N ASP A 85 8.56 -17.35 16.23
CA ASP A 85 9.43 -18.51 16.49
C ASP A 85 9.12 -19.19 17.85
N GLU A 86 8.01 -18.83 18.52
CA GLU A 86 7.64 -19.29 19.87
C GLU A 86 8.71 -19.04 20.95
N LYS A 87 9.64 -18.11 20.70
CA LYS A 87 10.60 -17.69 21.71
C LYS A 87 9.87 -16.79 22.70
N SER A 88 10.11 -17.00 23.99
CA SER A 88 9.55 -16.15 25.04
C SER A 88 9.97 -14.70 24.80
N SER A 89 9.03 -13.85 24.41
CA SER A 89 9.25 -12.42 24.23
C SER A 89 8.21 -11.60 25.00
N ASP A 90 8.66 -10.55 25.67
CA ASP A 90 7.78 -9.56 26.30
C ASP A 90 6.88 -8.88 25.25
N ALA A 91 7.26 -8.93 23.97
CA ALA A 91 6.47 -8.42 22.86
C ALA A 91 5.08 -9.07 22.76
N MET A 92 4.92 -10.34 23.17
CA MET A 92 3.60 -10.94 23.22
C MET A 92 2.68 -10.22 24.21
N GLY A 93 3.20 -9.89 25.39
CA GLY A 93 2.45 -9.18 26.42
C GLY A 93 2.01 -7.79 25.93
N LEU A 94 2.84 -7.12 25.13
CA LEU A 94 2.54 -5.82 24.53
C LEU A 94 1.50 -5.94 23.41
N ILE A 95 1.70 -6.88 22.47
CA ILE A 95 0.82 -7.07 21.32
C ILE A 95 -0.60 -7.48 21.75
N ARG A 96 -0.74 -8.25 22.83
CA ARG A 96 -2.06 -8.61 23.39
C ARG A 96 -2.86 -7.41 23.90
N GLN A 97 -2.23 -6.26 24.11
CA GLN A 97 -2.91 -5.04 24.53
C GLN A 97 -3.49 -4.25 23.34
N VAL A 98 -3.13 -4.59 22.09
CA VAL A 98 -3.60 -3.88 20.89
C VAL A 98 -5.13 -3.72 20.85
N PRO A 99 -5.95 -4.76 21.13
CA PRO A 99 -7.41 -4.61 21.19
C PRO A 99 -7.89 -3.51 22.14
N ASP A 100 -7.27 -3.40 23.33
CA ASP A 100 -7.64 -2.43 24.37
C ASP A 100 -7.26 -0.98 24.02
N LEU A 101 -6.39 -0.80 23.01
CA LEU A 101 -5.90 0.50 22.57
C LEU A 101 -6.73 1.11 21.42
N ILE A 102 -7.64 0.32 20.84
CA ILE A 102 -8.57 0.73 19.79
C ILE A 102 -9.79 1.39 20.44
N ARG A 103 -10.13 2.60 20.00
CA ARG A 103 -11.29 3.34 20.52
C ARG A 103 -12.54 3.01 19.73
N ASP A 104 -13.70 3.32 20.31
CA ASP A 104 -14.97 3.27 19.61
C ASP A 104 -14.91 4.10 18.32
N GLY A 105 -15.34 3.49 17.22
CA GLY A 105 -15.29 4.10 15.89
C GLY A 105 -13.90 4.08 15.23
N GLU A 106 -12.93 3.33 15.76
CA GLU A 106 -11.66 3.06 15.10
C GLU A 106 -11.57 1.62 14.55
N VAL A 107 -10.71 1.42 13.55
CA VAL A 107 -10.36 0.12 12.97
C VAL A 107 -8.85 -0.10 13.08
N LEU A 108 -8.47 -1.33 13.46
CA LEU A 108 -7.09 -1.79 13.46
C LEU A 108 -6.52 -1.80 12.05
N ARG A 109 -5.31 -1.25 11.91
CA ARG A 109 -4.51 -1.28 10.70
C ARG A 109 -3.09 -1.68 11.11
N MET A 110 -2.55 -2.72 10.51
CA MET A 110 -1.10 -2.94 10.57
C MET A 110 -0.46 -2.03 9.52
N GLU A 111 0.78 -1.58 9.71
CA GLU A 111 1.39 -0.52 8.88
C GLU A 111 1.17 -0.71 7.37
N GLN A 112 1.39 -1.91 6.85
CA GLN A 112 1.35 -2.19 5.42
C GLN A 112 0.04 -2.83 4.94
N VAL A 113 -0.68 -3.57 5.78
CA VAL A 113 -1.97 -4.18 5.39
C VAL A 113 -3.07 -4.12 6.46
N ALA A 114 -4.33 -3.96 6.02
CA ALA A 114 -5.48 -4.11 6.90
C ALA A 114 -5.65 -5.59 7.28
N PRO A 115 -6.01 -5.91 8.53
CA PRO A 115 -6.28 -7.29 8.96
C PRO A 115 -7.24 -7.99 8.00
N TYR A 116 -7.06 -9.30 7.82
CA TYR A 116 -7.91 -10.10 6.93
C TYR A 116 -9.39 -9.95 7.27
N ALA A 117 -9.77 -9.89 8.55
CA ALA A 117 -11.15 -9.65 8.98
C ALA A 117 -11.75 -8.38 8.35
N VAL A 118 -11.02 -7.26 8.34
CA VAL A 118 -11.41 -6.00 7.71
C VAL A 118 -11.63 -6.18 6.21
N LYS A 119 -10.64 -6.77 5.52
CA LYS A 119 -10.70 -6.99 4.07
C LYS A 119 -11.82 -7.97 3.69
N SER A 120 -12.02 -9.01 4.49
CA SER A 120 -13.03 -10.05 4.29
C SER A 120 -14.45 -9.50 4.49
N ALA A 121 -14.66 -8.65 5.49
CA ALA A 121 -15.93 -7.96 5.70
C ALA A 121 -16.26 -7.04 4.52
N ARG A 122 -15.34 -6.16 4.12
CA ARG A 122 -15.55 -5.22 3.01
C ARG A 122 -15.71 -5.92 1.66
N GLY A 123 -14.92 -6.96 1.38
CA GLY A 123 -15.04 -7.76 0.16
C GLY A 123 -16.36 -8.53 0.03
N ARG A 124 -17.11 -8.69 1.13
CA ARG A 124 -18.47 -9.26 1.15
C ARG A 124 -19.57 -8.19 1.26
N GLY A 125 -19.23 -6.92 1.12
CA GLY A 125 -20.18 -5.81 1.24
C GLY A 125 -20.81 -5.68 2.63
N ARG A 126 -20.10 -6.10 3.68
CA ARG A 126 -20.56 -6.00 5.08
C ARG A 126 -20.03 -4.72 5.75
N PRO A 127 -20.71 -4.21 6.80
CA PRO A 127 -20.22 -3.09 7.59
C PRO A 127 -18.81 -3.35 8.15
N LEU A 128 -18.03 -2.28 8.28
CA LEU A 128 -16.70 -2.36 8.89
C LEU A 128 -16.81 -2.53 10.39
N GLY A 129 -16.16 -3.56 10.93
CA GLY A 129 -15.86 -3.66 12.35
C GLY A 129 -14.57 -2.94 12.71
N ASN A 130 -14.15 -3.07 13.96
CA ASN A 130 -12.86 -2.57 14.46
C ASN A 130 -11.65 -3.39 13.99
N GLY A 131 -11.85 -4.43 13.18
CA GLY A 131 -10.79 -5.31 12.68
C GLY A 131 -10.36 -6.41 13.63
N LEU A 132 -11.13 -6.63 14.71
CA LEU A 132 -10.98 -7.74 15.63
C LEU A 132 -11.93 -8.89 15.27
N ASP A 133 -11.55 -10.10 15.68
CA ASP A 133 -12.38 -11.30 15.66
C ASP A 133 -13.48 -11.24 16.73
N PRO A 134 -14.52 -12.10 16.67
CA PRO A 134 -15.65 -12.08 17.61
C PRO A 134 -15.27 -12.24 19.08
N ASP A 135 -14.10 -12.82 19.38
CA ASP A 135 -13.56 -12.96 20.74
C ASP A 135 -12.70 -11.77 21.19
N GLY A 136 -12.62 -10.72 20.38
CA GLY A 136 -11.83 -9.51 20.64
C GLY A 136 -10.34 -9.65 20.32
N THR A 137 -9.91 -10.76 19.72
CA THR A 137 -8.52 -10.95 19.27
C THR A 137 -8.34 -10.50 17.81
N PHE A 138 -7.13 -10.65 17.27
CA PHE A 138 -6.89 -10.49 15.84
C PHE A 138 -5.78 -11.45 15.42
N ASP A 139 -5.81 -11.83 14.14
CA ASP A 139 -4.83 -12.77 13.58
C ASP A 139 -3.44 -12.12 13.46
N LEU A 140 -2.56 -12.47 14.40
CA LEU A 140 -1.16 -12.06 14.39
C LEU A 140 -0.34 -12.71 13.29
N MET A 141 -0.84 -13.82 12.75
CA MET A 141 -0.23 -14.60 11.68
C MET A 141 -0.94 -14.35 10.35
N ASP A 142 -1.60 -13.19 10.18
CA ASP A 142 -2.17 -12.80 8.90
C ASP A 142 -1.06 -12.87 7.85
N MET A 143 -1.14 -13.87 6.97
CA MET A 143 -0.10 -14.16 5.99
C MET A 143 0.22 -12.95 5.12
N ARG A 144 -0.79 -12.12 4.80
CA ARG A 144 -0.55 -10.89 4.04
C ARG A 144 0.33 -9.93 4.82
N PHE A 145 0.13 -9.82 6.13
CA PHE A 145 0.94 -8.97 6.98
C PHE A 145 2.35 -9.49 7.09
N VAL A 146 2.54 -10.78 7.37
CA VAL A 146 3.86 -11.40 7.48
C VAL A 146 4.64 -11.31 6.17
N ASP A 147 4.01 -11.65 5.04
CA ASP A 147 4.64 -11.59 3.72
C ASP A 147 5.07 -10.16 3.38
N THR A 148 4.17 -9.18 3.57
CA THR A 148 4.50 -7.78 3.28
C THR A 148 5.44 -7.16 4.30
N LEU A 149 5.47 -7.62 5.55
CA LEU A 149 6.47 -7.22 6.55
C LEU A 149 7.86 -7.67 6.10
N MET A 150 7.93 -8.89 5.56
CA MET A 150 9.16 -9.44 5.01
C MET A 150 9.63 -8.68 3.78
N ASP A 151 8.76 -7.98 3.04
CA ASP A 151 9.12 -7.07 1.93
C ASP A 151 9.42 -5.64 2.39
N LEU A 152 8.82 -5.20 3.49
CA LEU A 152 8.96 -3.87 4.06
C LEU A 152 10.39 -3.64 4.58
N HIS A 153 10.98 -4.66 5.20
CA HIS A 153 12.33 -4.60 5.80
C HIS A 153 12.52 -3.46 6.81
N GLU A 154 11.48 -3.08 7.57
CA GLU A 154 11.59 -2.03 8.60
C GLU A 154 12.10 -2.61 9.92
N ASP A 155 12.73 -1.77 10.74
CA ASP A 155 13.19 -2.14 12.09
C ASP A 155 12.05 -2.18 13.13
N GLN A 156 10.86 -1.72 12.76
CA GLN A 156 9.69 -1.66 13.62
C GLN A 156 8.46 -2.30 12.95
N VAL A 157 7.66 -2.98 13.76
CA VAL A 157 6.29 -3.36 13.45
C VAL A 157 5.34 -2.38 14.14
N ARG A 158 4.52 -1.68 13.35
CA ARG A 158 3.57 -0.68 13.86
C ARG A 158 2.13 -1.16 13.70
N PHE A 159 1.39 -1.03 14.79
CA PHE A 159 -0.05 -1.15 14.84
C PHE A 159 -0.66 0.24 14.94
N LEU A 160 -1.65 0.49 14.10
CA LEU A 160 -2.30 1.78 13.94
C LEU A 160 -3.80 1.61 14.17
N ALA A 161 -4.43 2.65 14.70
CA ALA A 161 -5.89 2.79 14.73
C ALA A 161 -6.30 3.91 13.77
N ARG A 162 -7.29 3.65 12.92
CA ARG A 162 -7.84 4.64 11.98
C ARG A 162 -9.32 4.87 12.26
N PRO A 163 -9.84 6.09 12.13
CA PRO A 163 -11.27 6.31 12.25
C PRO A 163 -12.03 5.56 11.14
N ILE A 164 -13.12 4.92 11.51
CA ILE A 164 -14.11 4.36 10.58
C ILE A 164 -14.91 5.54 10.03
N LEU A 165 -14.63 5.92 8.80
CA LEU A 165 -15.36 7.00 8.15
C LEU A 165 -16.72 6.50 7.63
N PRO A 166 -17.80 7.29 7.81
CA PRO A 166 -19.03 7.11 7.04
C PRO A 166 -18.73 7.29 5.54
N THR A 167 -18.91 6.24 4.76
CA THR A 167 -18.63 6.22 3.32
C THR A 167 -19.92 6.36 2.53
N ARG A 168 -19.82 6.94 1.33
CA ARG A 168 -20.88 6.74 0.35
C ARG A 168 -20.77 5.31 -0.16
N ASP A 169 -21.78 4.52 0.15
CA ASP A 169 -21.82 3.12 -0.28
C ASP A 169 -22.72 2.95 -1.51
N LEU A 170 -22.34 1.97 -2.32
CA LEU A 170 -23.05 1.52 -3.52
C LEU A 170 -23.54 0.09 -3.33
N PRO A 171 -24.73 -0.25 -3.88
CA PRO A 171 -25.16 -1.63 -3.93
C PRO A 171 -24.24 -2.45 -4.84
N GLY A 172 -23.92 -3.67 -4.44
CA GLY A 172 -23.15 -4.61 -5.22
C GLY A 172 -23.60 -6.04 -4.98
N HIS A 173 -23.05 -6.97 -5.77
CA HIS A 173 -23.39 -8.39 -5.70
C HIS A 173 -22.12 -9.24 -5.75
N TRP A 174 -22.00 -10.19 -4.83
CA TRP A 174 -20.84 -11.08 -4.73
C TRP A 174 -21.26 -12.49 -4.35
N ARG A 175 -20.93 -13.46 -5.21
CA ARG A 175 -21.17 -14.90 -4.96
C ARG A 175 -22.60 -15.25 -4.55
N GLY A 176 -23.60 -14.59 -5.15
CA GLY A 176 -25.01 -14.83 -4.84
C GLY A 176 -25.56 -14.00 -3.68
N GLU A 177 -24.74 -13.17 -3.03
CA GLU A 177 -25.13 -12.30 -1.92
C GLU A 177 -25.09 -10.83 -2.35
N ASP A 178 -26.17 -10.10 -2.06
CA ASP A 178 -26.20 -8.63 -2.18
C ASP A 178 -25.44 -7.99 -1.01
N GLY A 179 -24.77 -6.87 -1.27
CA GLY A 179 -23.99 -6.16 -0.27
C GLY A 179 -23.87 -4.66 -0.53
N SER A 180 -23.25 -3.97 0.44
CA SER A 180 -22.99 -2.53 0.43
C SER A 180 -21.48 -2.30 0.40
N TYR A 181 -20.98 -1.61 -0.62
CA TYR A 181 -19.55 -1.44 -0.85
C TYR A 181 -19.22 0.05 -0.95
N PRO A 182 -18.12 0.52 -0.35
CA PRO A 182 -17.73 1.92 -0.49
C PRO A 182 -17.48 2.33 -1.95
N GLU A 183 -17.87 3.56 -2.29
CA GLU A 183 -17.45 4.23 -3.52
C GLU A 183 -15.94 4.56 -3.40
N GLU A 184 -15.12 3.58 -3.76
CA GLU A 184 -13.66 3.60 -3.66
C GLU A 184 -13.02 3.49 -5.04
N TYR A 185 -11.96 4.27 -5.26
CA TYR A 185 -11.22 4.38 -6.51
C TYR A 185 -9.76 4.03 -6.31
N ARG A 186 -9.17 3.34 -7.28
CA ARG A 186 -7.73 3.13 -7.38
C ARG A 186 -7.21 3.91 -8.58
N VAL A 187 -6.26 4.81 -8.33
CA VAL A 187 -5.50 5.52 -9.37
C VAL A 187 -4.17 4.81 -9.54
N ILE A 188 -3.75 4.59 -10.79
CA ILE A 188 -2.52 3.89 -11.14
C ILE A 188 -1.53 4.90 -11.73
N ILE A 189 -0.33 4.92 -11.16
CA ILE A 189 0.78 5.77 -11.55
C ILE A 189 1.93 4.87 -12.01
N ASP A 190 2.47 5.16 -13.18
CA ASP A 190 3.57 4.42 -13.81
C ASP A 190 4.56 5.42 -14.41
N GLY A 191 5.85 5.30 -14.08
CA GLY A 191 6.87 6.27 -14.50
C GLY A 191 6.55 7.72 -14.11
N GLY A 192 5.96 7.93 -12.92
CA GLY A 192 5.50 9.25 -12.47
C GLY A 192 4.31 9.83 -13.25
N ARG A 193 3.63 9.03 -14.10
CA ARG A 193 2.47 9.46 -14.89
C ARG A 193 1.21 8.73 -14.45
N ILE A 194 0.09 9.43 -14.38
CA ILE A 194 -1.22 8.81 -14.12
C ILE A 194 -1.66 8.09 -15.39
N ILE A 195 -1.78 6.76 -15.33
CA ILE A 195 -2.14 5.92 -16.47
C ILE A 195 -3.59 5.42 -16.43
N GLY A 196 -4.25 5.51 -15.27
CA GLY A 196 -5.65 5.11 -15.19
C GLY A 196 -6.28 5.28 -13.81
N VAL A 197 -7.61 5.20 -13.78
CA VAL A 197 -8.41 5.11 -12.56
C VAL A 197 -9.49 4.04 -12.73
N THR A 198 -9.76 3.29 -11.68
CA THR A 198 -10.75 2.21 -11.64
C THR A 198 -11.51 2.23 -10.33
N ASN A 199 -12.73 1.69 -10.29
CA ASN A 199 -13.35 1.35 -9.02
C ASN A 199 -12.58 0.20 -8.35
N TYR A 200 -12.48 0.25 -7.02
CA TYR A 200 -11.75 -0.74 -6.25
C TYR A 200 -12.52 -2.06 -6.12
N TYR A 201 -13.83 -1.98 -5.88
CA TYR A 201 -14.73 -3.13 -5.71
C TYR A 201 -15.42 -3.48 -7.03
N PRO A 202 -14.95 -4.50 -7.77
CA PRO A 202 -15.63 -4.94 -9.01
C PRO A 202 -17.03 -5.51 -8.77
N GLN A 203 -17.41 -5.76 -7.51
CA GLN A 203 -18.75 -6.17 -7.10
C GLN A 203 -19.80 -5.07 -7.31
N THR A 204 -19.36 -3.81 -7.43
CA THR A 204 -20.23 -2.65 -7.65
C THR A 204 -20.32 -2.29 -9.12
N ARG A 205 -21.47 -1.76 -9.52
CA ARG A 205 -21.65 -1.17 -10.85
C ARG A 205 -21.52 0.35 -10.74
N MET A 206 -20.42 0.89 -11.27
CA MET A 206 -20.26 2.33 -11.47
C MET A 206 -20.41 2.65 -12.95
N SER A 207 -21.43 3.43 -13.33
CA SER A 207 -21.50 3.93 -14.71
C SER A 207 -20.49 5.08 -14.90
N PRO A 208 -19.74 5.12 -16.01
CA PRO A 208 -18.82 6.21 -16.29
C PRO A 208 -19.51 7.58 -16.28
N GLU A 209 -20.72 7.68 -16.85
CA GLU A 209 -21.46 8.95 -16.94
C GLU A 209 -21.77 9.54 -15.55
N THR A 210 -22.23 8.72 -14.61
CA THR A 210 -22.60 9.17 -13.26
C THR A 210 -21.38 9.41 -12.38
N HIS A 211 -20.31 8.63 -12.55
CA HIS A 211 -19.15 8.64 -11.65
C HIS A 211 -17.95 9.43 -12.22
N ALA A 212 -18.03 9.96 -13.44
CA ALA A 212 -16.94 10.71 -14.07
C ALA A 212 -16.48 11.92 -13.23
N GLY A 213 -17.38 12.56 -12.49
CA GLY A 213 -17.02 13.66 -11.59
C GLY A 213 -16.07 13.21 -10.48
N GLN A 214 -16.38 12.10 -9.82
CA GLN A 214 -15.58 11.54 -8.74
C GLN A 214 -14.26 10.94 -9.26
N MET A 215 -14.28 10.23 -10.39
CA MET A 215 -13.06 9.74 -11.02
C MET A 215 -12.09 10.88 -11.39
N ARG A 216 -12.61 11.99 -11.95
CA ARG A 216 -11.79 13.19 -12.21
C ARG A 216 -11.24 13.80 -10.92
N ALA A 217 -12.03 13.83 -9.85
CA ALA A 217 -11.58 14.31 -8.56
C ALA A 217 -10.47 13.42 -7.97
N ALA A 218 -10.59 12.10 -8.10
CA ALA A 218 -9.56 11.14 -7.71
C ALA A 218 -8.24 11.34 -8.48
N VAL A 219 -8.32 11.49 -9.80
CA VAL A 219 -7.18 11.84 -10.66
C VAL A 219 -6.59 13.19 -10.26
N GLY A 220 -7.42 14.18 -9.93
CA GLY A 220 -6.95 15.49 -9.47
C GLY A 220 -6.20 15.43 -8.14
N ILE A 221 -6.61 14.57 -7.20
CA ILE A 221 -5.86 14.30 -5.97
C ILE A 221 -4.52 13.65 -6.29
N ALA A 222 -4.52 12.60 -7.11
CA ALA A 222 -3.28 11.92 -7.52
C ALA A 222 -2.30 12.88 -8.22
N ALA A 223 -2.80 13.74 -9.11
CA ALA A 223 -1.99 14.72 -9.82
C ALA A 223 -1.33 15.73 -8.88
N ARG A 224 -2.03 16.15 -7.82
CA ARG A 224 -1.46 17.01 -6.77
C ARG A 224 -0.33 16.31 -6.03
N LEU A 225 -0.50 15.04 -5.65
CA LEU A 225 0.54 14.25 -4.98
C LEU A 225 1.77 14.07 -5.88
N VAL A 226 1.56 13.62 -7.13
CA VAL A 226 2.62 13.43 -8.12
C VAL A 226 3.37 14.74 -8.39
N GLY A 227 2.64 15.85 -8.57
CA GLY A 227 3.24 17.17 -8.78
C GLY A 227 4.07 17.63 -7.59
N PHE A 228 3.54 17.47 -6.37
CA PHE A 228 4.26 17.80 -5.13
C PHE A 228 5.52 16.94 -4.96
N MET A 229 5.42 15.64 -5.25
CA MET A 229 6.56 14.73 -5.23
C MET A 229 7.66 15.15 -6.19
N ALA A 230 7.31 15.51 -7.43
CA ALA A 230 8.25 15.98 -8.43
C ALA A 230 8.90 17.32 -8.03
N GLU A 231 8.11 18.27 -7.49
CA GLU A 231 8.62 19.57 -7.02
C GLU A 231 9.60 19.43 -5.85
N ARG A 232 9.39 18.43 -4.97
CA ARG A 232 10.12 18.25 -3.72
C ARG A 232 11.11 17.08 -3.71
N ASP A 233 11.37 16.48 -4.87
CA ASP A 233 12.20 15.27 -5.02
C ASP A 233 11.85 14.18 -3.98
N ILE A 234 10.55 13.88 -3.88
CA ILE A 234 10.02 12.80 -3.05
C ILE A 234 9.70 11.62 -3.96
N ALA A 235 10.15 10.42 -3.63
CA ALA A 235 9.74 9.21 -4.33
C ALA A 235 9.44 8.05 -3.37
N PRO A 236 8.32 7.32 -3.56
CA PRO A 236 8.09 6.05 -2.91
C PRO A 236 9.11 5.04 -3.45
N PHE A 237 9.60 4.18 -2.58
CA PHE A 237 10.58 3.15 -2.87
C PHE A 237 10.15 1.84 -2.23
N SER A 238 10.26 0.74 -2.96
CA SER A 238 10.03 -0.59 -2.40
C SER A 238 11.33 -1.40 -2.50
N PRO A 239 11.85 -1.94 -1.40
CA PRO A 239 13.02 -2.83 -1.44
C PRO A 239 12.80 -4.10 -2.29
N ALA A 240 11.54 -4.50 -2.48
CA ALA A 240 11.16 -5.67 -3.26
C ALA A 240 11.17 -5.43 -4.78
N PHE A 241 11.09 -4.17 -5.22
CA PHE A 241 11.10 -3.80 -6.64
C PHE A 241 12.43 -3.09 -6.95
N ARG A 242 13.08 -3.48 -8.06
CA ARG A 242 14.23 -2.70 -8.56
C ARG A 242 13.76 -1.28 -8.85
N GLU A 243 14.66 -0.30 -8.65
CA GLU A 243 14.38 1.09 -9.03
C GLU A 243 13.89 1.13 -10.47
N ASP A 244 12.78 1.83 -10.66
CA ASP A 244 12.18 2.04 -11.96
C ASP A 244 12.89 3.22 -12.63
N PRO A 245 13.66 2.99 -13.72
CA PRO A 245 14.41 4.04 -14.38
C PRO A 245 13.50 5.11 -15.01
N GLU A 246 12.21 4.84 -15.17
CA GLU A 246 11.25 5.74 -15.80
C GLU A 246 10.50 6.63 -14.79
N GLY A 247 10.77 6.46 -13.49
CA GLY A 247 10.16 7.23 -12.40
C GLY A 247 9.34 6.37 -11.44
N PRO A 248 8.75 6.95 -10.39
CA PRO A 248 8.06 6.16 -9.38
C PRO A 248 6.75 5.58 -9.90
N SER A 249 6.57 4.28 -9.68
CA SER A 249 5.37 3.54 -10.06
C SER A 249 4.65 3.08 -8.78
N PHE A 250 3.41 3.53 -8.60
CA PHE A 250 2.59 3.26 -7.41
C PHE A 250 1.08 3.32 -7.70
N THR A 251 0.28 2.85 -6.75
CA THR A 251 -1.19 3.02 -6.76
C THR A 251 -1.61 3.90 -5.61
N LEU A 252 -2.72 4.63 -5.77
CA LEU A 252 -3.39 5.37 -4.71
C LEU A 252 -4.83 4.91 -4.59
N ASP A 253 -5.25 4.55 -3.39
CA ASP A 253 -6.64 4.21 -3.07
C ASP A 253 -7.31 5.43 -2.44
N LEU A 254 -8.45 5.83 -2.98
CA LEU A 254 -9.25 6.97 -2.54
C LEU A 254 -10.67 6.53 -2.27
N ILE A 255 -11.24 7.03 -1.19
CA ILE A 255 -12.59 6.63 -0.76
C ILE A 255 -13.49 7.85 -0.63
N THR A 256 -14.74 7.70 -1.06
CA THR A 256 -15.73 8.78 -1.03
C THR A 256 -16.47 8.75 0.30
N ARG A 257 -16.42 9.87 1.04
CA ARG A 257 -17.22 10.09 2.24
C ARG A 257 -18.70 10.24 1.86
N GLU A 258 -19.60 10.03 2.81
CA GLU A 258 -21.06 10.15 2.60
C GLU A 258 -21.48 11.47 1.89
N ASP A 259 -20.83 12.59 2.23
CA ASP A 259 -21.07 13.91 1.63
C ASP A 259 -20.46 14.11 0.24
N GLY A 260 -19.72 13.13 -0.28
CA GLY A 260 -19.12 13.14 -1.61
C GLY A 260 -17.69 13.64 -1.69
N GLU A 261 -17.05 13.98 -0.58
CA GLU A 261 -15.64 14.34 -0.55
C GLU A 261 -14.74 13.09 -0.65
N LEU A 262 -13.66 13.18 -1.42
CA LEU A 262 -12.67 12.11 -1.56
C LEU A 262 -11.52 12.27 -0.57
N PHE A 263 -11.16 11.18 0.08
CA PHE A 263 -10.02 11.09 0.98
C PHE A 263 -9.05 10.04 0.47
N LEU A 264 -7.74 10.35 0.54
CA LEU A 264 -6.71 9.32 0.37
C LEU A 264 -6.85 8.29 1.51
N LEU A 265 -7.05 7.04 1.12
CA LEU A 265 -7.05 5.90 2.02
C LEU A 265 -5.62 5.41 2.25
N GLU A 266 -4.89 5.11 1.18
CA GLU A 266 -3.49 4.66 1.22
C GLU A 266 -2.84 4.73 -0.15
N GLY A 267 -1.51 4.60 -0.19
CA GLY A 267 -0.79 4.25 -1.41
C GLY A 267 -0.18 2.85 -1.30
N GLY A 268 0.25 2.31 -2.43
CA GLY A 268 0.85 0.98 -2.52
C GLY A 268 1.69 0.81 -3.77
N PRO A 269 2.40 -0.32 -3.91
CA PRO A 269 3.28 -0.55 -5.04
C PRO A 269 2.50 -0.71 -6.35
N ALA A 270 3.01 -0.11 -7.44
CA ALA A 270 2.52 -0.44 -8.77
C ALA A 270 3.22 -1.71 -9.22
N ALA A 271 2.41 -2.73 -9.46
CA ALA A 271 2.69 -3.85 -10.34
C ALA A 271 1.56 -4.83 -10.11
N MET A 272 1.08 -5.46 -11.18
CA MET A 272 0.13 -6.58 -11.15
C MET A 272 0.57 -7.79 -10.29
N ARG A 273 1.76 -7.74 -9.66
CA ARG A 273 2.29 -8.76 -8.75
C ARG A 273 2.03 -8.48 -7.26
N ALA A 274 1.79 -7.23 -6.86
CA ALA A 274 1.61 -6.85 -5.44
C ALA A 274 0.31 -6.09 -5.16
N ALA A 275 -0.18 -5.29 -6.11
CA ALA A 275 -1.48 -4.64 -6.01
C ALA A 275 -2.48 -5.33 -6.96
N HIS A 276 -3.67 -5.65 -6.44
CA HIS A 276 -4.76 -6.18 -7.27
C HIS A 276 -5.12 -5.15 -8.36
N PRO A 277 -5.13 -5.50 -9.66
CA PRO A 277 -5.38 -4.54 -10.74
C PRO A 277 -6.86 -4.11 -10.85
N CYS A 278 -7.69 -4.50 -9.88
CA CYS A 278 -9.11 -4.19 -9.79
C CYS A 278 -9.81 -4.52 -11.11
N CYS A 279 -10.39 -3.52 -11.79
CA CYS A 279 -11.18 -3.75 -13.00
C CYS A 279 -10.36 -3.68 -14.29
N PHE A 280 -9.03 -3.59 -14.19
CA PHE A 280 -8.13 -3.74 -15.35
C PHE A 280 -7.73 -5.19 -15.66
N LEU A 281 -8.28 -6.20 -14.95
CA LEU A 281 -8.01 -7.60 -15.28
C LEU A 281 -8.50 -7.91 -16.70
N ASP A 282 -7.59 -8.43 -17.53
CA ASP A 282 -7.87 -8.96 -18.87
C ASP A 282 -8.63 -10.31 -18.76
N GLU A 283 -9.35 -10.69 -19.83
CA GLU A 283 -10.04 -11.98 -19.98
C GLU A 283 -9.09 -13.18 -19.75
N ASP A 284 -7.80 -13.02 -20.07
CA ASP A 284 -6.76 -14.06 -19.89
C ASP A 284 -6.25 -14.19 -18.44
N HIS A 285 -6.49 -13.19 -17.58
CA HIS A 285 -6.07 -13.15 -16.18
C HIS A 285 -7.26 -13.23 -15.20
N GLY A 286 -8.45 -13.54 -15.72
CA GLY A 286 -9.63 -13.77 -14.90
C GLY A 286 -9.38 -14.84 -13.84
N VAL A 287 -9.86 -14.60 -12.63
CA VAL A 287 -10.09 -15.68 -11.66
C VAL A 287 -10.91 -16.74 -12.40
N ARG A 288 -10.33 -17.92 -12.63
CA ARG A 288 -10.95 -18.99 -13.45
C ARG A 288 -12.44 -19.16 -13.11
N GLY A 289 -13.30 -18.82 -14.08
CA GLY A 289 -14.75 -19.04 -13.99
C GLY A 289 -15.60 -17.83 -13.56
N GLU A 290 -15.03 -16.65 -13.35
CA GLU A 290 -15.80 -15.43 -13.09
C GLU A 290 -15.97 -14.60 -14.38
N PRO A 291 -17.17 -14.07 -14.68
CA PRO A 291 -17.40 -13.24 -15.87
C PRO A 291 -16.51 -11.97 -15.83
N PRO A 292 -16.08 -11.46 -17.01
CA PRO A 292 -15.24 -10.27 -17.09
C PRO A 292 -15.87 -9.11 -16.31
N LEU A 293 -15.04 -8.44 -15.51
CA LEU A 293 -15.45 -7.59 -14.41
C LEU A 293 -16.31 -6.42 -14.88
N HIS A 294 -17.43 -6.21 -14.20
CA HIS A 294 -18.34 -5.08 -14.40
C HIS A 294 -17.81 -3.76 -13.81
N GLY A 295 -16.50 -3.51 -13.93
CA GLY A 295 -15.90 -2.29 -13.43
C GLY A 295 -15.73 -1.22 -14.49
N ALA A 296 -15.78 0.04 -14.05
CA ALA A 296 -15.41 1.16 -14.89
C ALA A 296 -13.91 1.41 -14.71
N ALA A 297 -13.12 0.96 -15.69
CA ALA A 297 -11.82 1.54 -15.95
C ALA A 297 -12.04 2.84 -16.74
N PHE A 298 -11.43 3.92 -16.30
CA PHE A 298 -11.36 5.15 -17.07
C PHE A 298 -9.92 5.35 -17.50
N SER A 299 -9.71 5.37 -18.81
CA SER A 299 -8.49 5.86 -19.43
C SER A 299 -8.73 7.29 -19.90
N VAL A 300 -7.69 8.12 -19.92
CA VAL A 300 -7.71 9.43 -20.57
C VAL A 300 -7.76 9.33 -22.11
N THR A 301 -7.71 8.11 -22.65
CA THR A 301 -7.92 7.78 -24.07
C THR A 301 -9.24 7.03 -24.25
N ASP A 302 -9.98 7.34 -25.31
CA ASP A 302 -11.17 6.62 -25.76
C ASP A 302 -10.82 5.80 -27.01
N PRO A 303 -11.08 4.47 -27.08
CA PRO A 303 -11.71 3.62 -26.05
C PRO A 303 -10.84 3.36 -24.82
N VAL A 304 -11.49 3.01 -23.71
CA VAL A 304 -10.84 2.45 -22.51
C VAL A 304 -10.10 1.19 -22.92
N LEU A 305 -8.78 1.29 -23.02
CA LEU A 305 -7.94 0.16 -23.39
C LEU A 305 -7.75 -0.72 -22.15
N PRO A 306 -7.86 -2.06 -22.27
CA PRO A 306 -7.40 -2.95 -21.23
C PRO A 306 -5.92 -2.67 -20.94
N LEU A 307 -5.47 -2.79 -19.68
CA LEU A 307 -4.05 -2.78 -19.33
C LEU A 307 -3.40 -4.07 -19.88
N ARG A 308 -3.26 -4.15 -21.20
CA ARG A 308 -2.40 -5.13 -21.84
C ARG A 308 -0.97 -4.68 -21.58
N GLY A 309 -0.16 -5.63 -21.08
CA GLY A 309 1.21 -5.42 -20.61
C GLY A 309 1.88 -4.18 -21.18
N ILE A 310 2.24 -3.26 -20.28
CA ILE A 310 2.90 -1.97 -20.50
C ILE A 310 3.71 -1.99 -21.80
N GLY A 311 3.12 -1.36 -22.82
CA GLY A 311 3.58 -1.26 -24.19
C GLY A 311 2.81 -0.14 -24.87
N VAL A 312 2.67 1.00 -24.17
CA VAL A 312 2.00 2.20 -24.67
C VAL A 312 2.96 2.93 -25.61
N ASP A 313 2.49 3.26 -26.81
CA ASP A 313 3.19 4.12 -27.76
C ASP A 313 3.38 5.52 -27.14
N PRO A 314 4.62 5.96 -26.90
CA PRO A 314 4.94 7.19 -26.17
C PRO A 314 4.45 8.48 -26.84
N ASP A 315 3.99 8.43 -28.10
CA ASP A 315 3.63 9.62 -28.88
C ASP A 315 2.17 10.10 -28.70
N ALA A 316 1.33 9.38 -27.93
CA ALA A 316 -0.12 9.66 -27.83
C ALA A 316 -0.58 10.42 -26.57
N LEU A 317 0.32 10.83 -25.68
CA LEU A 317 0.00 11.70 -24.53
C LEU A 317 0.54 13.12 -24.75
N PRO A 318 -0.19 14.18 -24.33
CA PRO A 318 0.28 15.55 -24.48
C PRO A 318 1.61 15.74 -23.74
N SER A 319 2.67 15.96 -24.52
CA SER A 319 4.03 16.23 -24.05
C SER A 319 4.10 17.53 -23.26
N LEU A 320 4.59 17.45 -22.02
CA LEU A 320 5.15 18.58 -21.28
C LEU A 320 6.66 18.36 -21.17
N ALA A 321 7.37 18.66 -22.26
CA ALA A 321 8.83 18.60 -22.31
C ALA A 321 9.47 19.70 -21.44
N GLY A 322 10.42 19.32 -20.57
CA GLY A 322 11.24 20.29 -19.82
C GLY A 322 12.18 19.75 -18.74
N VAL A 323 12.15 18.47 -18.37
CA VAL A 323 13.01 17.94 -17.30
C VAL A 323 13.90 16.83 -17.84
N THR A 324 15.21 17.09 -17.89
CA THR A 324 16.24 16.05 -18.08
C THR A 324 16.77 15.63 -16.71
N GLN A 325 16.70 14.34 -16.38
CA GLN A 325 17.32 13.75 -15.20
C GLN A 325 18.70 13.11 -15.52
N PRO A 326 19.61 13.03 -14.53
CA PRO A 326 20.93 12.44 -14.70
C PRO A 326 20.86 10.91 -14.80
N GLY A 327 21.82 10.33 -15.52
CA GLY A 327 21.85 8.90 -15.84
C GLY A 327 22.07 7.97 -14.62
N PRO A 328 21.76 6.68 -14.76
CA PRO A 328 21.82 5.68 -13.70
C PRO A 328 23.27 5.48 -13.21
N GLN A 329 23.49 5.65 -11.90
CA GLN A 329 24.71 5.17 -11.24
C GLN A 329 24.52 3.71 -10.83
N ASP A 330 25.58 2.90 -10.96
CA ASP A 330 25.60 1.47 -10.66
C ASP A 330 25.20 1.19 -9.19
N TRP A 331 23.98 0.67 -8.99
CA TRP A 331 23.48 0.20 -7.70
C TRP A 331 23.47 -1.34 -7.66
N ALA A 332 24.63 -1.94 -7.38
CA ALA A 332 24.69 -3.36 -7.05
C ALA A 332 23.96 -3.61 -5.71
N GLU A 333 23.26 -4.76 -5.59
CA GLU A 333 22.93 -5.30 -4.27
C GLU A 333 24.21 -5.31 -3.43
N PRO A 334 24.17 -5.01 -2.11
CA PRO A 334 25.37 -5.17 -1.30
C PRO A 334 25.84 -6.61 -1.47
N GLU A 335 26.98 -6.80 -2.13
CA GLU A 335 27.64 -8.10 -2.20
C GLU A 335 27.73 -8.61 -0.77
N ALA A 336 27.45 -9.90 -0.58
CA ALA A 336 27.67 -10.53 0.71
C ALA A 336 29.13 -10.23 1.08
N ASP A 337 29.35 -9.37 2.08
CA ASP A 337 30.68 -9.08 2.59
C ASP A 337 31.37 -10.43 2.79
N ALA A 338 32.36 -10.71 1.95
CA ALA A 338 33.21 -11.86 2.15
C ALA A 338 33.76 -11.71 3.58
N PRO A 339 33.70 -12.76 4.42
CA PRO A 339 34.21 -12.66 5.77
C PRO A 339 35.64 -12.11 5.70
N ALA A 340 35.90 -11.02 6.43
CA ALA A 340 37.24 -10.44 6.52
C ALA A 340 38.23 -11.55 6.95
N PRO A 341 39.45 -11.57 6.37
CA PRO A 341 40.42 -12.64 6.59
C PRO A 341 40.85 -12.80 8.04
#